data_AF-X1QBH7-F1
#
_entry.id   AF-X1QBH7-F1
#
_cell.length_a   1.000
_cell.length_b   1.000
_cell.length_c   1.000
_cell.angle_alpha   90.00
_cell.angle_beta   90.00
_cell.angle_gamma   90.00
#
_symmetry.space_group_name_H-M   'P 1'
#
loop_
_entity.id
_entity.type
_entity.pdbx_description
1 polymer ?
#
loop_
_entity_poly.entity_id
_entity_poly.type
_entity_poly.pdbx_seq_one_letter_code
_entity_poly.pdbx_strand_id
1 'polypeptide(L)'
;RFYSLELVSQIYNLIAGFNLHQEELRLSAERSWNLLKLMNIKEGFSRKDDKFPSGWFKPLKMGENVLKFQDFYGEVIITQDIANQLLDDYYDERGWDKQSSFPTISKIKALALEKYF
;
A
#
# COMPACT_ATOMS: atom_id res chain seq x y z
N ARG A 1 -16.25 -6.89 4.45
CA ARG A 1 -15.15 -7.20 5.41
C ARG A 1 -15.77 -7.20 6.80
N PHE A 2 -15.59 -8.26 7.61
CA PHE A 2 -16.40 -8.53 8.81
C PHE A 2 -15.93 -7.84 10.11
N TYR A 3 -14.74 -7.24 10.15
CA TYR A 3 -14.22 -6.54 11.33
C TYR A 3 -13.95 -5.06 11.01
N SER A 4 -14.67 -4.16 11.69
CA SER A 4 -14.43 -2.71 11.63
C SER A 4 -13.21 -2.33 12.46
N LEU A 5 -12.62 -1.16 12.18
CA LEU A 5 -11.52 -0.61 12.99
C LEU A 5 -11.93 -0.47 14.46
N GLU A 6 -13.17 -0.05 14.70
CA GLU A 6 -13.76 0.03 16.04
C GLU A 6 -13.74 -1.33 16.75
N LEU A 7 -14.26 -2.38 16.11
CA LEU A 7 -14.31 -3.71 16.70
C LEU A 7 -12.90 -4.26 16.97
N VAL A 8 -11.97 -4.07 16.03
CA VAL A 8 -10.57 -4.49 16.21
C VAL A 8 -9.92 -3.74 17.37
N SER A 9 -10.15 -2.44 17.50
CA SER A 9 -9.62 -1.62 18.61
C SER A 9 -10.17 -2.06 19.96
N GLN A 10 -11.46 -2.37 20.05
CA GLN A 10 -12.09 -2.90 21.27
C GLN A 10 -11.49 -4.25 21.66
N ILE A 11 -11.41 -5.20 20.72
CA ILE A 11 -10.83 -6.53 20.97
C ILE A 11 -9.37 -6.41 21.40
N TYR A 12 -8.58 -5.59 20.73
CA TYR A 12 -7.17 -5.38 21.05
C TYR A 12 -6.99 -4.83 22.47
N ASN A 13 -7.74 -3.79 22.82
CA ASN A 13 -7.70 -3.19 24.17
C ASN A 13 -8.10 -4.21 25.24
N LEU A 14 -9.16 -4.98 25.01
CA LEU A 14 -9.64 -5.99 25.96
C LEU A 14 -8.64 -7.13 26.19
N ILE A 15 -8.01 -7.64 25.13
CA ILE A 15 -7.11 -8.79 25.23
C ILE A 15 -5.72 -8.37 25.71
N ALA A 16 -5.17 -7.29 25.17
CA ALA A 16 -3.80 -6.88 25.43
C ALA A 16 -3.67 -5.89 26.59
N GLY A 17 -4.78 -5.45 27.19
CA GLY A 17 -4.79 -4.56 28.36
C GLY A 17 -4.42 -3.10 28.03
N PHE A 18 -4.60 -2.69 26.77
CA PHE A 18 -4.39 -1.31 26.34
C PHE A 18 -5.67 -0.49 26.41
N ASN A 19 -5.53 0.84 26.31
CA ASN A 19 -6.65 1.77 26.17
C ASN A 19 -6.40 2.73 25.00
N LEU A 20 -6.24 2.16 23.80
CA LEU A 20 -6.00 2.93 22.58
C LEU A 20 -7.30 3.43 21.97
N HIS A 21 -7.28 4.66 21.47
CA HIS A 21 -8.25 5.17 20.51
C HIS A 21 -8.01 4.56 19.11
N GLN A 22 -9.06 4.50 18.28
CA GLN A 22 -8.99 3.92 16.94
C GLN A 22 -7.88 4.54 16.06
N GLU A 23 -7.72 5.86 16.15
CA GLU A 23 -6.66 6.58 15.44
C GLU A 23 -5.26 6.20 15.89
N GLU A 24 -5.04 5.92 17.18
CA GLU A 24 -3.73 5.48 17.68
C GLU A 24 -3.37 4.09 17.13
N LEU A 25 -4.37 3.21 17.03
CA LEU A 25 -4.20 1.91 16.40
C LEU A 25 -3.92 2.05 14.88
N ARG A 26 -4.65 2.94 14.19
CA ARG A 26 -4.42 3.23 12.77
C ARG A 26 -3.01 3.78 12.52
N LEU A 27 -2.58 4.75 13.32
CA LEU A 27 -1.22 5.32 13.25
C LEU A 27 -0.15 4.28 13.55
N SER A 28 -0.40 3.37 14.49
CA SER A 28 0.52 2.26 14.78
C SER A 28 0.67 1.32 13.57
N ALA A 29 -0.44 0.99 12.90
CA ALA A 29 -0.41 0.21 11.67
C ALA A 29 0.33 0.94 10.52
N GLU A 30 0.11 2.25 10.36
CA GLU A 30 0.82 3.07 9.38
C GLU A 30 2.34 3.11 9.66
N ARG A 31 2.73 3.27 10.93
CA ARG A 31 4.13 3.21 11.37
C ARG A 31 4.76 1.86 11.04
N SER A 32 4.10 0.75 11.36
CA SER A 32 4.60 -0.60 11.04
C SER A 32 4.78 -0.80 9.53
N TRP A 33 3.85 -0.30 8.71
CA TRP A 33 3.94 -0.40 7.26
C TRP A 33 5.13 0.39 6.68
N ASN A 34 5.35 1.60 7.19
CA ASN A 34 6.49 2.43 6.76
C ASN A 34 7.82 1.87 7.26
N LEU A 35 7.86 1.30 8.46
CA LEU A 35 9.05 0.60 8.96
C LEU A 35 9.41 -0.59 8.07
N LEU A 36 8.43 -1.41 7.67
CA LEU A 36 8.64 -2.51 6.73
C LEU A 36 9.19 -2.00 5.38
N LYS A 37 8.62 -0.91 4.84
CA LYS A 37 9.11 -0.29 3.61
C LYS A 37 10.58 0.15 3.74
N LEU A 38 10.93 0.81 4.84
CA LEU A 38 12.32 1.22 5.12
C LEU A 38 13.26 0.03 5.23
N MET A 39 12.84 -1.06 5.90
CA MET A 39 13.63 -2.28 5.99
C MET A 39 13.88 -2.89 4.60
N ASN A 40 12.86 -2.98 3.75
CA ASN A 40 13.05 -3.48 2.39
C ASN A 40 14.00 -2.60 1.57
N ILE A 41 13.87 -1.28 1.70
CA ILE A 41 14.75 -0.33 1.00
C ILE A 41 16.21 -0.51 1.44
N LYS A 42 16.44 -0.75 2.73
CA LYS A 42 17.78 -1.05 3.26
C LYS A 42 18.40 -2.30 2.63
N GLU A 43 17.57 -3.28 2.27
CA GLU A 43 17.98 -4.50 1.55
C GLU A 43 18.06 -4.30 0.02
N GLY A 44 17.92 -3.07 -0.48
CA GLY A 44 18.08 -2.71 -1.89
C GLY A 44 16.78 -2.65 -2.69
N PHE A 45 15.63 -2.78 -2.05
CA PHE A 45 14.32 -2.61 -2.70
C PHE A 45 14.12 -1.17 -3.16
N SER A 46 13.61 -0.97 -4.37
CA SER A 46 13.26 0.37 -4.86
C SER A 46 12.03 0.38 -5.76
N ARG A 47 11.71 1.54 -6.34
CA ARG A 47 10.56 1.70 -7.25
C ARG A 47 10.59 0.71 -8.41
N LYS A 48 11.78 0.29 -8.85
CA LYS A 48 11.94 -0.67 -9.96
C LYS A 48 11.41 -2.08 -9.62
N ASP A 49 11.22 -2.38 -8.33
CA ASP A 49 10.81 -3.70 -7.85
C ASP A 49 9.29 -3.76 -7.59
N ASP A 50 8.65 -2.61 -7.34
CA ASP A 50 7.19 -2.45 -7.27
C ASP A 50 6.57 -2.50 -8.68
N LYS A 51 6.51 -3.70 -9.28
CA LYS A 51 6.02 -3.93 -10.65
C LYS A 51 4.82 -4.86 -10.70
N PHE A 52 3.87 -4.50 -11.55
CA PHE A 52 2.78 -5.40 -11.93
C PHE A 52 3.29 -6.52 -12.85
N PRO A 53 2.79 -7.77 -12.69
CA PRO A 53 3.12 -8.85 -13.60
C PRO A 53 2.73 -8.51 -15.04
N SER A 54 3.66 -8.63 -15.99
CA SER A 54 3.41 -8.29 -17.40
C SER A 54 2.27 -9.09 -18.04
N GLY A 55 1.97 -10.28 -17.50
CA GLY A 55 0.84 -11.11 -17.92
C GLY A 55 -0.53 -10.49 -17.66
N TRP A 56 -0.67 -9.58 -16.68
CA TRP A 56 -1.96 -8.93 -16.37
C TRP A 56 -2.49 -8.12 -17.56
N PHE A 57 -1.60 -7.52 -18.34
CA PHE A 57 -1.97 -6.68 -19.48
C PHE A 57 -2.15 -7.46 -20.78
N LYS A 58 -1.95 -8.79 -20.76
CA LYS A 58 -2.22 -9.67 -21.90
C LYS A 58 -3.68 -10.10 -21.84
N PRO A 59 -4.47 -9.92 -22.92
CA PRO A 59 -5.84 -10.42 -22.95
C PRO A 59 -5.88 -11.93 -22.78
N LEU A 60 -6.72 -12.41 -21.87
CA LEU A 60 -7.02 -13.83 -21.72
C LEU A 60 -8.03 -14.23 -22.80
N LYS A 61 -7.71 -15.26 -23.58
CA LYS A 61 -8.57 -15.78 -24.64
C LYS A 61 -9.16 -17.12 -24.23
N MET A 62 -10.48 -17.25 -24.28
CA MET A 62 -11.20 -18.50 -24.04
C MET A 62 -12.26 -18.68 -25.13
N GLY A 63 -11.93 -19.46 -26.16
CA GLY A 63 -12.75 -19.55 -27.37
C GLY A 63 -12.82 -18.19 -28.08
N GLU A 64 -14.03 -17.72 -28.38
CA GLU A 64 -14.30 -16.39 -28.95
C GLU A 64 -14.24 -15.26 -27.91
N ASN A 65 -14.27 -15.59 -26.61
CA ASN A 65 -14.25 -14.60 -25.55
C ASN A 65 -12.84 -14.07 -25.30
N VAL A 66 -12.72 -12.74 -25.22
CA VAL A 66 -11.48 -12.04 -24.88
C VAL A 66 -11.71 -11.21 -23.63
N LEU A 67 -11.03 -11.57 -22.55
CA LEU A 67 -11.11 -10.87 -21.26
C LEU A 67 -9.84 -10.05 -21.06
N LYS A 68 -10.00 -8.74 -20.87
CA LYS A 68 -8.90 -7.81 -20.61
C LYS A 68 -8.90 -7.42 -19.14
N PHE A 69 -7.75 -7.01 -18.62
CA PHE A 69 -7.70 -6.39 -17.31
C PHE A 69 -8.42 -5.05 -17.37
N GLN A 70 -9.47 -4.91 -16.58
CA GLN A 70 -10.38 -3.79 -16.61
C GLN A 70 -10.82 -3.44 -15.18
N ASP A 71 -11.36 -2.24 -15.03
CA ASP A 71 -11.95 -1.80 -13.77
C ASP A 71 -13.21 -2.62 -13.40
N PHE A 72 -13.74 -2.35 -12.22
CA PHE A 72 -14.87 -3.11 -11.68
C PHE A 72 -16.14 -3.01 -12.57
N TYR A 73 -16.33 -1.88 -13.26
CA TYR A 73 -17.49 -1.65 -14.12
C TYR A 73 -17.28 -2.12 -15.56
N GLY A 74 -16.04 -2.45 -15.94
CA GLY A 74 -15.68 -2.87 -17.30
C GLY A 74 -15.66 -1.72 -18.31
N GLU A 75 -15.58 -0.48 -17.83
CA GLU A 75 -15.57 0.73 -18.66
C GLU A 75 -14.15 1.10 -19.09
N VAL A 76 -13.17 0.80 -18.25
CA VAL A 76 -11.76 1.17 -18.45
C VAL A 76 -10.90 -0.08 -18.54
N ILE A 77 -10.22 -0.26 -19.67
CA ILE A 77 -9.15 -1.26 -19.80
C ILE A 77 -7.93 -0.72 -19.06
N ILE A 78 -7.50 -1.43 -18.01
CA ILE A 78 -6.33 -1.05 -17.22
C ILE A 78 -5.07 -1.45 -17.99
N THR A 79 -4.42 -0.45 -18.59
CA THR A 79 -3.12 -0.61 -19.25
C THR A 79 -1.99 -0.59 -18.23
N GLN A 80 -0.78 -0.94 -18.67
CA GLN A 80 0.41 -0.82 -17.84
C GLN A 80 0.65 0.62 -17.38
N ASP A 81 0.39 1.62 -18.22
CA ASP A 81 0.56 3.03 -17.86
C ASP A 81 -0.45 3.46 -16.80
N ILE A 82 -1.72 3.08 -16.94
CA ILE A 82 -2.77 3.35 -15.92
C ILE A 82 -2.40 2.68 -14.60
N ALA A 83 -1.95 1.42 -14.63
CA ALA A 83 -1.54 0.72 -13.41
C ALA A 83 -0.35 1.42 -12.73
N ASN A 84 0.65 1.91 -13.48
CA ASN A 84 1.76 2.67 -12.91
C ASN A 84 1.33 4.03 -12.38
N GLN A 85 0.35 4.69 -13.01
CA GLN A 85 -0.24 5.93 -12.47
C GLN A 85 -0.93 5.66 -11.12
N LEU A 86 -1.73 4.59 -11.01
CA LEU A 86 -2.34 4.20 -9.74
C LEU A 86 -1.28 3.91 -8.65
N LEU A 87 -0.13 3.36 -9.04
CA LEU A 87 0.99 3.15 -8.13
C LEU A 87 1.71 4.45 -7.75
N ASP A 88 1.74 5.46 -8.63
CA ASP A 88 2.23 6.80 -8.29
C ASP A 88 1.29 7.53 -7.33
N ASP A 89 -0.02 7.44 -7.55
CA ASP A 89 -1.03 8.03 -6.67
C ASP A 89 -0.96 7.39 -5.27
N TYR A 90 -0.76 6.07 -5.21
CA TYR A 90 -0.53 5.37 -3.94
C TYR A 90 0.74 5.86 -3.21
N TYR A 91 1.81 6.17 -3.94
CA TYR A 91 3.02 6.73 -3.33
C TYR A 91 2.78 8.12 -2.76
N ASP A 92 2.04 8.97 -3.48
CA ASP A 92 1.66 10.29 -2.99
C ASP A 92 0.83 10.21 -1.71
N GLU A 93 -0.19 9.34 -1.68
CA GLU A 93 -1.02 9.13 -0.49
C GLU A 93 -0.20 8.63 0.72
N ARG A 94 0.81 7.79 0.46
CA ARG A 94 1.72 7.29 1.49
C ARG A 94 2.78 8.31 1.92
N GLY A 95 2.95 9.42 1.19
CA GLY A 95 4.03 10.37 1.39
C GLY A 95 5.40 9.75 1.08
N TRP A 96 5.47 8.94 0.03
CA TRP A 96 6.67 8.29 -0.49
C TRP A 96 7.10 8.96 -1.80
N ASP A 97 8.41 9.07 -2.01
CA ASP A 97 8.95 9.62 -3.24
C ASP A 97 8.86 8.59 -4.39
N LYS A 98 8.30 9.02 -5.53
CA LYS A 98 8.01 8.14 -6.68
C LYS A 98 9.27 7.57 -7.32
N GLN A 99 10.41 8.26 -7.24
CA GLN A 99 11.64 7.83 -7.89
C GLN A 99 12.49 6.93 -6.99
N SER A 100 12.83 7.43 -5.81
CA SER A 100 13.67 6.75 -4.83
C SER A 100 12.92 5.67 -4.04
N SER A 101 11.58 5.75 -4.00
CA SER A 101 10.71 4.92 -3.17
C SER A 101 10.79 5.17 -1.67
N PHE A 102 11.57 6.14 -1.22
CA PHE A 102 11.73 6.46 0.19
C PHE A 102 10.53 7.24 0.73
N PRO A 103 10.05 6.91 1.96
CA PRO A 103 9.19 7.82 2.69
C PRO A 103 9.86 9.20 2.86
N THR A 104 9.08 10.25 2.67
CA THR A 104 9.54 11.64 2.85
C THR A 104 9.98 11.90 4.29
N ILE A 105 10.89 12.87 4.49
CA ILE A 105 11.37 13.27 5.82
C ILE A 105 10.21 13.67 6.74
N SER A 106 9.19 14.37 6.21
CA SER A 106 7.99 14.73 6.97
C SER A 106 7.21 13.50 7.43
N LYS A 107 7.06 12.48 6.56
CA LYS A 107 6.39 11.22 6.91
C LYS A 107 7.18 10.42 7.96
N ILE A 108 8.52 10.35 7.85
CA ILE A 108 9.39 9.69 8.83
C ILE A 108 9.22 10.33 10.22
N LYS A 109 9.25 11.67 10.30
CA LYS A 109 9.04 12.41 11.55
C LYS A 109 7.64 12.22 12.12
N ALA A 110 6.61 12.31 11.26
CA ALA A 110 5.22 12.13 11.69
C ALA A 110 4.95 10.74 12.30
N LEU A 111 5.72 9.72 11.88
CA LEU A 111 5.59 8.35 12.38
C LEU A 111 6.61 7.98 13.45
N ALA A 112 7.46 8.92 13.90
CA ALA A 112 8.52 8.70 14.88
C ALA A 112 9.51 7.58 14.47
N LEU A 113 9.94 7.59 13.20
CA LEU A 113 10.82 6.57 12.62
C LEU A 113 12.27 7.05 12.41
N GLU A 114 12.64 8.23 12.91
CA GLU A 114 13.94 8.88 12.66
C GLU A 114 15.14 8.03 13.10
N LYS A 115 14.97 7.20 14.14
CA LYS A 115 16.03 6.31 14.64
C LYS A 115 16.49 5.26 13.61
N TYR A 116 15.64 4.93 12.65
CA TYR A 116 15.90 3.90 11.65
C TYR A 116 16.42 4.47 10.32
N PHE A 117 16.66 5.78 10.30
CA PHE A 117 17.23 6.52 9.18
C PHE A 117 18.66 6.99 9.52
#